data_AF-A0A9D6J9A4-F1
#
_entry.id   AF-A0A9D6J9A4-F1
#
_cell.length_a   1.000
_cell.length_b   1.000
_cell.length_c   1.000
_cell.angle_alpha   90.00
_cell.angle_beta   90.00
_cell.angle_gamma   90.00
#
_symmetry.space_group_name_H-M   'P 1'
#
loop_
_entity.id
_entity.type
_entity.pdbx_description
1 polymer ?
#
loop_
_entity_poly.entity_id
_entity_poly.type
_entity_poly.pdbx_seq_one_letter_code
_entity_poly.pdbx_strand_id
1 'polypeptide(L)'
;ASQPLSVWRAKGWIHPADPRGWFQWYCRYYLGRRMPEEDQRQIRRWKAIRRHLAQVKQGCRTGDLTCRRKQRQAILHWAYDSRRL
;
A
#
# COMPACT_ATOMS: atom_id res chain seq x y z
N ALA A 1 -10.39 -1.70 4.14
CA ALA A 1 -9.41 -1.11 5.07
C ALA A 1 -10.13 -0.88 6.39
N SER A 2 -9.74 -1.58 7.45
CA SER A 2 -10.66 -1.85 8.57
C SER A 2 -10.65 -0.78 9.68
N GLN A 3 -9.87 0.29 9.54
CA GLN A 3 -9.72 1.33 10.57
C GLN A 3 -10.24 2.68 10.04
N PRO A 4 -11.08 3.39 10.81
CA PRO A 4 -11.54 4.74 10.47
C PRO A 4 -10.39 5.74 10.33
N LEU A 5 -10.56 6.80 9.53
CA LEU A 5 -9.56 7.85 9.33
C LEU A 5 -9.09 8.50 10.65
N SER A 6 -9.97 8.61 11.64
CA SER A 6 -9.64 9.13 12.98
C SER A 6 -8.53 8.30 13.65
N VAL A 7 -8.58 6.97 13.54
CA VAL A 7 -7.55 6.07 14.08
C VAL A 7 -6.21 6.32 13.38
N TRP A 8 -6.22 6.59 12.08
CA TRP A 8 -5.00 6.84 11.32
C TRP A 8 -4.36 8.17 11.69
N ARG A 9 -5.18 9.19 11.96
CA ARG A 9 -4.74 10.49 12.47
C ARG A 9 -4.14 10.35 13.87
N ALA A 10 -4.83 9.65 14.77
CA ALA A 10 -4.35 9.41 16.14
C ALA A 10 -2.99 8.67 16.17
N LYS A 11 -2.75 7.78 15.20
CA LYS A 11 -1.48 7.05 15.07
C LYS A 11 -0.38 7.81 14.32
N GLY A 12 -0.62 9.03 13.86
CA GLY A 12 0.36 9.80 13.07
C GLY A 12 0.70 9.16 11.71
N TRP A 13 -0.19 8.33 11.16
CA TRP A 13 0.04 7.64 9.89
C TRP A 13 -0.27 8.48 8.66
N ILE A 14 -1.00 9.59 8.85
CA ILE A 14 -1.35 10.55 7.80
C ILE A 14 -0.39 11.73 7.86
N HIS A 15 0.21 12.07 6.72
CA HIS A 15 0.99 13.28 6.58
C HIS A 15 0.04 14.47 6.30
N PRO A 16 0.19 15.64 6.96
CA PRO A 16 -0.72 16.78 6.77
C PRO A 16 -0.85 17.23 5.31
N ALA A 17 0.23 17.15 4.53
CA ALA A 17 0.20 17.48 3.11
C ALA A 17 -0.72 16.54 2.30
N ASP A 18 -0.88 15.28 2.72
CA ASP A 18 -1.61 14.23 2.00
C ASP A 18 -2.69 13.59 2.90
N PRO A 19 -3.79 14.31 3.19
CA PRO A 19 -4.83 13.86 4.13
C PRO A 19 -5.57 12.60 3.69
N ARG A 20 -5.52 12.25 2.39
CA ARG A 20 -6.06 10.99 1.85
C ARG A 20 -5.02 9.86 1.83
N GLY A 21 -3.89 10.05 2.52
CA GLY A 21 -2.87 9.05 2.75
C GLY A 21 -2.06 8.68 1.50
N TRP A 22 -1.62 7.43 1.46
CA TRP A 22 -0.65 6.95 0.46
C TRP A 22 -1.10 7.16 -0.99
N PHE A 23 -2.38 6.97 -1.31
CA PHE A 23 -2.89 7.14 -2.67
C PHE A 23 -2.70 8.58 -3.17
N GLN A 24 -3.07 9.58 -2.36
CA GLN A 24 -2.86 10.99 -2.73
C GLN A 24 -1.38 11.34 -2.82
N TRP A 25 -0.56 10.83 -1.90
CA TRP A 25 0.89 11.00 -1.97
C TRP A 25 1.44 10.43 -3.30
N TYR A 26 1.03 9.21 -3.67
CA TYR A 26 1.46 8.54 -4.88
C TYR A 26 1.07 9.31 -6.15
N CYS A 27 -0.18 9.76 -6.26
CA CYS A 27 -0.62 10.57 -7.40
C CYS A 27 0.24 11.83 -7.57
N ARG A 28 0.52 12.55 -6.48
CA ARG A 28 1.33 13.78 -6.53
C ARG A 28 2.81 13.50 -6.79
N TYR A 29 3.36 12.44 -6.20
CA TYR A 29 4.73 11.98 -6.46
C TYR A 29 4.90 11.61 -7.94
N TYR A 30 3.94 10.89 -8.52
CA TYR A 30 3.92 10.54 -9.94
C TYR A 30 3.85 11.79 -10.84
N LEU A 31 3.06 12.80 -10.44
CA LEU A 31 2.98 14.09 -11.13
C LEU A 31 4.18 15.03 -10.90
N GLY A 32 5.21 14.59 -10.16
CA GLY A 32 6.47 15.32 -10.04
C GLY A 32 6.70 16.06 -8.71
N ARG A 33 5.75 16.07 -7.77
CA ARG A 33 6.00 16.63 -6.44
C ARG A 33 7.10 15.83 -5.72
N ARG A 34 7.99 16.52 -5.01
CA ARG A 34 9.05 15.92 -4.19
C ARG A 34 8.96 16.44 -2.76
N MET A 35 9.05 15.54 -1.79
CA MET A 35 9.14 15.81 -0.35
C MET A 35 10.10 14.78 0.25
N PRO A 36 11.42 15.05 0.31
CA PRO A 36 12.45 14.02 0.50
C PRO A 36 12.20 13.06 1.67
N GLU A 37 11.79 13.58 2.82
CA GLU A 37 11.57 12.81 4.05
C GLU A 37 10.34 11.90 3.92
N GLU A 38 9.22 12.45 3.42
CA GLU A 38 7.98 11.68 3.24
C GLU A 38 8.11 10.70 2.08
N ASP A 39 8.79 11.08 1.00
CA ASP A 39 9.07 10.21 -0.14
C ASP A 39 9.88 9.00 0.31
N GLN A 40 10.95 9.22 1.08
CA GLN A 40 11.74 8.13 1.65
C GLN A 40 10.90 7.25 2.59
N ARG A 41 10.01 7.83 3.40
CA ARG A 41 9.09 7.08 4.28
C ARG A 41 8.13 6.21 3.47
N GLN A 42 7.46 6.77 2.47
CA GLN A 42 6.43 6.07 1.69
C GLN A 42 7.04 5.02 0.75
N ILE A 43 8.20 5.29 0.15
CA ILE A 43 8.95 4.32 -0.67
C ILE A 43 9.40 3.13 0.19
N ARG A 44 9.91 3.37 1.42
CA ARG A 44 10.26 2.28 2.35
C ARG A 44 9.06 1.41 2.69
N ARG A 45 7.91 2.00 3.00
CA ARG A 45 6.66 1.26 3.27
C ARG A 45 6.22 0.46 2.05
N TRP A 46 6.22 1.06 0.86
CA TRP A 46 5.86 0.41 -0.39
C TRP A 46 6.76 -0.79 -0.71
N LYS A 47 8.07 -0.67 -0.53
CA LYS A 47 9.02 -1.80 -0.68
C LYS A 47 8.73 -2.92 0.31
N ALA A 48 8.40 -2.59 1.57
CA ALA A 48 8.10 -3.58 2.59
C ALA A 48 6.88 -4.44 2.22
N ILE A 49 5.91 -3.91 1.47
CA ILE A 49 4.72 -4.66 1.03
C ILE A 49 5.08 -5.83 0.10
N ARG A 50 6.24 -5.83 -0.58
CA ARG A 50 6.68 -6.94 -1.44
C ARG A 50 6.67 -8.29 -0.74
N ARG A 51 6.94 -8.34 0.57
CA ARG A 51 6.86 -9.60 1.34
C ARG A 51 5.48 -10.27 1.27
N HIS A 52 4.42 -9.46 1.17
CA HIS A 52 3.06 -9.96 1.05
C HIS A 52 2.76 -10.55 -0.34
N LEU A 53 3.44 -10.09 -1.39
CA LEU A 53 3.36 -10.73 -2.71
C LEU A 53 3.98 -12.12 -2.68
N ALA A 54 5.15 -12.26 -2.05
CA ALA A 54 5.82 -13.54 -1.91
C ALA A 54 4.95 -14.55 -1.13
N GLN A 55 4.31 -14.10 -0.05
CA GLN A 55 3.36 -14.91 0.72
C GLN A 55 2.14 -15.38 -0.09
N VAL A 56 1.63 -14.54 -1.01
CA VAL A 56 0.55 -14.95 -1.92
C VAL A 56 1.09 -15.93 -2.96
N LYS A 57 2.24 -15.66 -3.57
CA LYS A 57 2.87 -16.52 -4.59
C LYS A 57 3.20 -17.92 -4.07
N GLN A 58 3.71 -18.03 -2.86
CA GLN A 58 4.08 -19.32 -2.24
C GLN A 58 2.88 -20.02 -1.60
N GLY A 59 1.91 -19.26 -1.10
CA GLY A 59 0.81 -19.78 -0.29
C GLY A 59 -0.51 -19.96 -1.04
N CYS A 60 -0.56 -19.71 -2.36
CA CYS A 60 -1.75 -19.86 -3.18
C CYS A 60 -1.41 -20.60 -4.48
N ARG A 61 -2.39 -21.34 -5.01
CA ARG A 61 -2.30 -21.91 -6.36
C ARG A 61 -2.31 -20.78 -7.40
N THR A 62 -1.51 -20.91 -8.44
CA THR A 62 -1.51 -19.99 -9.58
C THR A 62 -2.91 -19.84 -10.15
N GLY A 63 -3.36 -18.59 -10.35
CA GLY A 63 -4.69 -18.26 -10.85
C GLY A 63 -5.83 -18.31 -9.81
N ASP A 64 -5.60 -18.82 -8.60
CA ASP A 64 -6.62 -18.82 -7.55
C ASP A 64 -6.72 -17.44 -6.87
N LEU A 65 -7.68 -16.64 -7.34
CA LEU A 65 -8.01 -15.32 -6.81
C LEU A 65 -8.79 -15.38 -5.48
N THR A 66 -9.33 -16.54 -5.11
CA THR A 66 -10.08 -16.74 -3.87
C THR A 66 -9.16 -17.02 -2.68
N CYS A 67 -7.95 -17.50 -2.93
CA CYS A 67 -6.91 -17.63 -1.93
C CYS A 67 -6.42 -16.26 -1.42
N ARG A 68 -6.37 -16.09 -0.09
CA ARG A 68 -5.83 -14.90 0.61
C ARG A 68 -6.46 -13.55 0.18
N ARG A 69 -7.77 -13.50 -0.11
CA ARG A 69 -8.51 -12.29 -0.54
C ARG A 69 -8.17 -11.02 0.23
N LYS A 70 -8.14 -11.07 1.58
CA LYS A 70 -7.83 -9.89 2.41
C LYS A 70 -6.40 -9.37 2.19
N GLN A 71 -5.44 -10.27 2.01
CA GLN A 71 -4.05 -9.92 1.74
C GLN A 71 -3.88 -9.38 0.31
N ARG A 72 -4.59 -9.97 -0.66
CA ARG A 72 -4.68 -9.46 -2.04
C ARG A 72 -5.25 -8.04 -2.09
N GLN A 73 -6.28 -7.76 -1.29
CA GLN A 73 -6.80 -6.40 -1.14
C GLN A 73 -5.77 -5.44 -0.54
N ALA A 74 -5.00 -5.88 0.46
CA ALA A 74 -3.97 -5.04 1.08
C ALA A 74 -2.85 -4.67 0.10
N ILE A 75 -2.34 -5.62 -0.68
CA ILE A 75 -1.30 -5.34 -1.70
C ILE A 75 -1.84 -4.47 -2.85
N LEU A 76 -3.12 -4.61 -3.23
CA LEU A 76 -3.78 -3.74 -4.20
C LEU A 76 -3.84 -2.28 -3.74
N HIS A 77 -4.09 -2.02 -2.45
CA HIS A 77 -4.04 -0.66 -1.90
C HIS A 77 -2.66 0.01 -2.03
N TRP A 78 -1.60 -0.78 -2.22
CA TRP A 78 -0.23 -0.33 -2.47
C TRP A 78 0.19 -0.47 -3.94
N ALA A 79 -0.81 -0.54 -4.84
CA ALA A 79 -0.66 -0.63 -6.29
C ALA A 79 0.08 -1.87 -6.82
N TYR A 80 0.16 -2.95 -6.06
CA TYR A 80 0.66 -4.22 -6.58
C TYR A 80 -0.48 -5.06 -7.20
N ASP A 81 -0.32 -5.42 -8.47
CA ASP A 81 -1.25 -6.33 -9.15
C ASP A 81 -0.93 -7.80 -8.82
N SER A 82 -1.82 -8.43 -8.06
CA SER A 82 -1.67 -9.82 -7.62
C SER A 82 -2.31 -10.85 -8.55
N ARG A 83 -3.01 -10.40 -9.60
CA ARG A 83 -3.74 -11.29 -10.53
C ARG A 83 -2.81 -12.07 -11.46
N ARG A 84 -1.58 -11.57 -11.64
CA ARG A 84 -0.52 -12.14 -12.51
C ARG A 84 0.57 -12.89 -11.72
N LEU A 85 0.33 -13.19 -10.44
CA LEU A 85 1.28 -13.89 -9.56
C LEU A 85 1.32 -15.39 -9.80
#